data_AF-A0A950KLL3-F1
#
_entry.id   AF-A0A950KLL3-F1
#
_cell.length_a   1.000
_cell.length_b   1.000
_cell.length_c   1.000
_cell.angle_alpha   90.00
_cell.angle_beta   90.00
_cell.angle_gamma   90.00
#
_symmetry.space_group_name_H-M   'P 1'
#
loop_
_entity.id
_entity.type
_entity.pdbx_description
1 polymer ?
#
loop_
_entity_poly.entity_id
_entity_poly.type
_entity_poly.pdbx_seq_one_letter_code
_entity_poly.pdbx_strand_id
1 'polypeptide(L)'
;MEARGGVVGQAEFWTASHLLSTLGADILAVFLFIAALILITGATLAGLIRATGASMAETRRVIRRSTEELAARRPATAAAKAAAGSGSDLPPEPDTSELVVGPTHVEAPPIEGQGALPEAATEPEVEELGSLEEEDQAPALAVKAEDLTPQGRYRAQVSDDPGFEWRVPSARFLVRSTGEAARPDTEGQEQVARTLIETLGHFGVEARVIGRVTGPHITRYELRLAPGTKVAKVAQLKDDLAYSLAATDIRILAPIPGKQAVGVEVPNARRRIVNLGDVFQDPPADWSPLSVWLGKDIAG
;
A
#
# COMPACT_ATOMS: atom_id res chain seq x y z
N MET A 1 31.24 -11.50 -45.99
CA MET A 1 30.23 -10.44 -45.82
C MET A 1 28.93 -10.96 -46.41
N GLU A 2 27.79 -10.52 -45.88
CA GLU A 2 26.41 -10.92 -46.23
C GLU A 2 25.79 -12.01 -45.33
N ALA A 3 25.19 -11.55 -44.23
CA ALA A 3 24.02 -12.21 -43.62
C ALA A 3 23.29 -11.27 -42.63
N ARG A 4 23.05 -10.00 -43.01
CA ARG A 4 22.29 -9.04 -42.18
C ARG A 4 21.26 -8.23 -42.97
N GLY A 5 20.46 -8.94 -43.77
CA GLY A 5 19.23 -8.36 -44.36
C GLY A 5 19.45 -7.31 -45.46
N GLY A 6 20.61 -7.29 -46.12
CA GLY A 6 20.91 -6.36 -47.22
C GLY A 6 21.53 -5.03 -46.76
N VAL A 7 21.72 -4.11 -47.72
CA VAL A 7 22.46 -2.85 -47.53
C VAL A 7 21.84 -1.96 -46.43
N VAL A 8 20.51 -1.99 -46.32
CA VAL A 8 19.76 -1.22 -45.31
C VAL A 8 20.01 -1.78 -43.90
N GLY A 9 19.90 -3.10 -43.72
CA GLY A 9 20.17 -3.73 -42.42
C GLY A 9 21.63 -3.61 -41.99
N GLN A 10 22.57 -3.55 -42.94
CA GLN A 10 23.97 -3.31 -42.65
C GLN A 10 24.24 -1.85 -42.23
N ALA A 11 23.57 -0.87 -42.85
CA ALA A 11 23.68 0.53 -42.46
C ALA A 11 23.07 0.80 -41.08
N GLU A 12 21.92 0.19 -40.79
CA GLU A 12 21.27 0.28 -39.48
C GLU A 12 22.13 -0.36 -38.38
N PHE A 13 22.64 -1.57 -38.63
CA PHE A 13 23.55 -2.23 -37.68
C PHE A 13 24.82 -1.42 -37.47
N TRP A 14 25.44 -0.90 -38.53
CA TRP A 14 26.67 -0.12 -38.42
C TRP A 14 26.45 1.12 -37.53
N THR A 15 25.35 1.84 -37.76
CA THR A 15 24.97 3.03 -36.96
C THR A 15 24.68 2.66 -35.50
N ALA A 16 23.91 1.60 -35.26
CA ALA A 16 23.59 1.13 -33.91
C ALA A 16 24.84 0.63 -33.17
N SER A 17 25.74 -0.09 -33.87
CA SER A 17 26.99 -0.62 -33.31
C SER A 17 28.06 0.44 -33.02
N HIS A 18 27.92 1.64 -33.61
CA HIS A 18 28.80 2.77 -33.35
C HIS A 18 28.37 3.57 -32.12
N LEU A 19 27.07 3.55 -31.80
CA LEU A 19 26.49 4.24 -30.64
C LEU A 19 26.38 3.34 -29.40
N LEU A 20 26.11 2.05 -29.61
CA LEU A 20 26.06 1.01 -28.59
C LEU A 20 27.00 -0.11 -29.01
N SER A 21 27.69 -0.75 -28.06
CA SER A 21 28.54 -1.92 -28.37
C SER A 21 27.81 -2.97 -29.20
N THR A 22 28.54 -3.83 -29.92
CA THR A 22 27.95 -4.88 -30.80
C THR A 22 26.87 -5.71 -30.12
N LEU A 23 27.04 -5.97 -28.83
CA LEU A 23 26.09 -6.70 -27.99
C LEU A 23 24.80 -5.90 -27.74
N GLY A 24 24.89 -4.59 -27.61
CA GLY A 24 23.73 -3.70 -27.50
C GLY A 24 22.93 -3.56 -28.79
N ALA A 25 23.61 -3.53 -29.95
CA ALA A 25 22.94 -3.50 -31.25
C ALA A 25 22.14 -4.78 -31.53
N ASP A 26 22.68 -5.96 -31.17
CA ASP A 26 21.98 -7.24 -31.32
C ASP A 26 20.74 -7.31 -30.40
N ILE A 27 20.83 -6.82 -29.16
CA ILE A 27 19.68 -6.74 -28.23
C ILE A 27 18.58 -5.82 -28.77
N LEU A 28 18.96 -4.64 -29.28
CA LEU A 28 18.01 -3.68 -29.84
C LEU A 28 17.28 -4.26 -31.06
N ALA A 29 17.99 -4.97 -31.93
CA ALA A 29 17.41 -5.60 -33.12
C ALA A 29 16.35 -6.66 -32.76
N VAL A 30 16.63 -7.51 -31.76
CA VAL A 30 15.66 -8.52 -31.27
C VAL A 30 14.44 -7.83 -30.66
N PHE A 31 14.65 -6.78 -29.88
CA PHE A 31 13.55 -6.04 -29.26
C PHE A 31 12.63 -5.38 -30.31
N LEU A 32 13.21 -4.70 -31.31
CA LEU A 32 12.46 -4.09 -32.39
C LEU A 32 11.73 -5.13 -33.26
N PHE A 33 12.33 -6.29 -33.48
CA PHE A 33 11.67 -7.39 -34.20
C PHE A 33 10.43 -7.90 -33.45
N ILE A 34 10.53 -8.10 -32.13
CA ILE A 34 9.40 -8.52 -31.29
C ILE A 34 8.33 -7.41 -31.26
N ALA A 35 8.72 -6.15 -31.12
CA ALA A 35 7.81 -5.02 -31.14
C ALA A 35 7.06 -4.91 -32.48
N ALA A 36 7.76 -5.10 -33.60
CA ALA A 36 7.16 -5.11 -34.93
C ALA A 36 6.17 -6.28 -35.10
N LEU A 37 6.52 -7.48 -34.60
CA LEU A 37 5.63 -8.64 -34.63
C LEU A 37 4.33 -8.38 -33.83
N ILE A 38 4.44 -7.74 -32.66
CA ILE A 38 3.32 -7.35 -31.80
C ILE A 38 2.43 -6.31 -32.51
N LEU A 39 3.04 -5.31 -33.15
CA LEU A 39 2.32 -4.29 -33.91
C LEU A 39 1.58 -4.86 -35.13
N ILE A 40 2.20 -5.77 -35.88
CA ILE A 40 1.59 -6.41 -37.05
C ILE A 40 0.43 -7.33 -36.65
N THR A 41 0.59 -8.07 -35.54
CA THR A 41 -0.43 -9.03 -35.08
C THR A 41 -1.55 -8.36 -34.28
N GLY A 42 -1.39 -7.10 -33.86
CA GLY A 42 -2.34 -6.39 -33.00
C GLY A 42 -2.53 -7.04 -31.62
N ALA A 43 -1.67 -7.99 -31.26
CA ALA A 43 -1.78 -8.77 -30.04
C ALA A 43 -1.22 -7.96 -28.87
N THR A 44 -2.10 -7.42 -28.02
CA THR A 44 -1.67 -6.77 -26.78
C THR A 44 -0.99 -7.79 -25.86
N LEU A 45 0.03 -7.36 -25.09
CA LEU A 45 0.73 -8.20 -24.11
C LEU A 45 -0.24 -8.89 -23.12
N ALA A 46 -1.38 -8.26 -22.86
CA ALA A 46 -2.48 -8.79 -22.04
C ALA A 46 -3.26 -9.96 -22.69
N GLY A 47 -3.20 -10.11 -24.02
CA GLY A 47 -3.75 -11.24 -24.77
C GLY A 47 -2.85 -12.48 -24.71
N LEU A 48 -1.53 -12.28 -24.79
CA LEU A 48 -0.56 -13.38 -24.74
C LEU A 48 -0.53 -14.07 -23.35
N ILE A 49 -0.65 -13.29 -22.27
CA ILE A 49 -0.74 -13.79 -20.89
C ILE A 49 -2.04 -14.57 -20.65
N ARG A 50 -3.16 -14.14 -21.25
CA ARG A 50 -4.44 -14.87 -21.16
C ARG A 50 -4.44 -16.16 -21.98
N ALA A 51 -3.79 -16.16 -23.15
CA ALA A 51 -3.66 -17.35 -23.99
C ALA A 51 -2.75 -18.43 -23.37
N THR A 52 -1.69 -18.03 -22.67
CA THR A 52 -0.82 -18.98 -21.92
C THR A 52 -1.50 -19.53 -20.66
N GLY A 53 -2.34 -18.74 -19.99
CA GLY A 53 -3.16 -19.21 -18.87
C GLY A 53 -4.23 -20.25 -19.27
N ALA A 54 -4.83 -20.11 -20.45
CA ALA A 54 -5.85 -21.04 -20.95
C ALA A 54 -5.28 -22.43 -21.33
N SER A 55 -4.06 -22.49 -21.88
CA SER A 55 -3.44 -23.76 -22.32
C SER A 55 -3.01 -24.67 -21.15
N MET A 56 -2.61 -24.10 -20.00
CA MET A 56 -2.26 -24.89 -18.81
C MET A 56 -3.48 -25.48 -18.07
N ALA A 57 -4.66 -24.85 -18.18
CA ALA A 57 -5.88 -25.35 -17.56
C ALA A 57 -6.45 -26.60 -18.27
N GLU A 58 -6.22 -26.74 -19.58
CA GLU A 58 -6.68 -27.89 -20.38
C GLU A 58 -5.83 -29.14 -20.09
N THR A 59 -4.52 -28.99 -19.91
CA THR A 59 -3.57 -30.11 -19.69
C THR A 59 -3.76 -30.78 -18.31
N ARG A 60 -4.20 -30.03 -17.29
CA ARG A 60 -4.44 -30.57 -15.93
C ARG A 60 -5.65 -31.50 -15.85
N ARG A 61 -6.62 -31.39 -16.77
CA ARG A 61 -7.80 -32.26 -16.80
C ARG A 61 -7.57 -33.60 -17.50
N VAL A 62 -6.66 -33.64 -18.48
CA VAL A 62 -6.34 -34.88 -19.20
C VAL A 62 -5.47 -35.81 -18.35
N ILE A 63 -4.47 -35.27 -17.64
CA ILE A 63 -3.57 -36.07 -16.79
C ILE A 63 -4.30 -36.72 -15.61
N ARG A 64 -5.34 -36.08 -15.06
CA ARG A 64 -6.15 -36.64 -13.95
C ARG A 64 -7.03 -37.83 -14.39
N ARG A 65 -7.48 -37.86 -15.65
CA ARG A 65 -8.24 -39.00 -16.19
C ARG A 65 -7.34 -40.22 -16.47
N SER A 66 -6.08 -40.00 -16.85
CA SER A 66 -5.11 -41.08 -17.10
C SER A 66 -4.67 -41.80 -15.81
N THR A 67 -4.67 -41.10 -14.67
CA THR A 67 -4.29 -41.70 -13.37
C THR A 67 -5.42 -42.54 -12.74
N GLU A 68 -6.67 -42.30 -13.12
CA GLU A 68 -7.82 -43.07 -12.62
C GLU A 68 -7.98 -44.43 -13.35
N GLU A 69 -7.58 -44.54 -14.63
CA GLU A 69 -7.59 -45.82 -15.37
C GLU A 69 -6.46 -46.78 -14.98
N LEU A 70 -5.31 -46.27 -14.51
CA LEU A 70 -4.20 -47.14 -14.05
C LEU A 70 -4.43 -47.70 -12.64
N ALA A 71 -5.16 -47.00 -11.78
CA ALA A 71 -5.49 -47.46 -10.43
C ALA A 71 -6.52 -48.61 -10.42
N ALA A 72 -7.31 -48.74 -11.49
CA ALA A 72 -8.32 -49.80 -11.64
C ALA A 72 -7.77 -51.13 -12.16
N ARG A 73 -6.47 -51.21 -12.52
CA ARG A 73 -5.80 -52.45 -12.95
C ARG A 73 -4.68 -52.86 -12.00
N ARG A 74 -5.04 -53.23 -10.77
CA ARG A 74 -4.18 -54.08 -9.92
C ARG A 74 -4.60 -55.54 -10.09
N PRO A 75 -3.73 -56.46 -10.54
CA PRO A 75 -4.00 -57.88 -10.39
C PRO A 75 -3.84 -58.30 -8.93
N ALA A 76 -4.73 -59.22 -8.53
CA ALA A 76 -4.88 -59.76 -7.20
C ALA A 76 -3.81 -60.81 -6.88
N THR A 77 -2.66 -60.40 -6.34
CA THR A 77 -1.70 -61.30 -5.68
C THR A 77 -0.84 -60.56 -4.65
N ALA A 78 -1.46 -60.02 -3.60
CA ALA A 78 -0.72 -59.60 -2.38
C ALA A 78 -1.60 -59.43 -1.13
N ALA A 79 -2.88 -59.85 -1.17
CA ALA A 79 -3.82 -59.70 -0.05
C ALA A 79 -3.86 -60.95 0.85
N ALA A 80 -2.70 -61.51 1.19
CA ALA A 80 -2.61 -62.69 2.05
C ALA A 80 -1.36 -62.65 2.95
N LYS A 81 -1.23 -61.61 3.77
CA LYS A 81 -0.55 -61.70 5.07
C LYS A 81 -0.80 -60.41 5.87
N ALA A 82 -0.97 -60.58 7.19
CA ALA A 82 -1.16 -59.54 8.19
C ALA A 82 -2.61 -59.07 8.45
N ALA A 83 -3.54 -60.01 8.52
CA ALA A 83 -4.66 -59.92 9.46
C ALA A 83 -4.34 -60.86 10.64
N ALA A 84 -3.74 -60.32 11.71
CA ALA A 84 -3.61 -61.00 13.00
C ALA A 84 -3.31 -59.98 14.12
N GLY A 85 -4.17 -59.97 15.16
CA GLY A 85 -3.99 -59.23 16.42
C GLY A 85 -4.90 -58.00 16.53
N SER A 86 -6.17 -58.17 16.90
CA SER A 86 -6.72 -58.19 18.28
C SER A 86 -6.87 -56.79 18.88
N GLY A 87 -8.12 -56.45 19.20
CA GLY A 87 -8.56 -55.13 19.64
C GLY A 87 -8.26 -54.80 21.10
N SER A 88 -8.42 -53.50 21.39
CA SER A 88 -8.93 -52.98 22.65
C SER A 88 -9.53 -51.60 22.37
N ASP A 89 -10.73 -51.37 22.92
CA ASP A 89 -11.44 -50.09 22.95
C ASP A 89 -10.66 -49.05 23.74
N LEU A 90 -10.39 -47.88 23.14
CA LEU A 90 -10.42 -46.53 23.76
C LEU A 90 -10.05 -45.46 22.69
N PRO A 91 -10.68 -44.28 22.69
CA PRO A 91 -10.28 -43.17 21.82
C PRO A 91 -8.93 -42.60 22.26
N PRO A 92 -7.98 -42.34 21.34
CA PRO A 92 -6.73 -41.68 21.71
C PRO A 92 -7.00 -40.20 22.08
N GLU A 93 -6.66 -39.83 23.31
CA GLU A 93 -6.48 -38.43 23.72
C GLU A 93 -5.40 -37.78 22.86
N PRO A 94 -5.55 -36.51 22.44
CA PRO A 94 -4.48 -35.81 21.76
C PRO A 94 -3.33 -35.53 22.73
N ASP A 95 -2.13 -35.90 22.27
CA ASP A 95 -0.83 -35.76 22.89
C ASP A 95 -0.60 -34.35 23.50
N THR A 96 -0.51 -34.28 24.82
CA THR A 96 0.06 -33.16 25.56
C THR A 96 1.57 -33.17 25.41
N SER A 97 2.06 -32.66 24.29
CA SER A 97 3.42 -32.11 24.19
C SER A 97 3.34 -30.61 24.41
N GLU A 98 3.56 -30.24 25.67
CA GLU A 98 4.11 -28.97 26.17
C GLU A 98 4.47 -27.93 25.09
N LEU A 99 3.52 -27.03 24.78
CA LEU A 99 3.83 -25.77 24.11
C LEU A 99 4.49 -24.84 25.14
N VAL A 100 5.80 -24.99 25.29
CA VAL A 100 6.65 -24.00 25.95
C VAL A 100 6.49 -22.68 25.21
N VAL A 101 5.82 -21.73 25.86
CA VAL A 101 5.72 -20.33 25.43
C VAL A 101 7.08 -19.68 25.64
N GLY A 102 7.91 -19.68 24.60
CA GLY A 102 9.06 -18.79 24.51
C GLY A 102 8.58 -17.40 24.05
N PRO A 103 8.87 -16.31 24.79
CA PRO A 103 8.54 -14.97 24.34
C PRO A 103 9.37 -14.63 23.09
N THR A 104 8.72 -14.52 21.93
CA THR A 104 9.38 -14.01 20.73
C THR A 104 9.51 -12.49 20.86
N HIS A 105 10.61 -12.05 21.47
CA HIS A 105 11.14 -10.70 21.29
C HIS A 105 11.56 -10.58 19.82
N VAL A 106 10.94 -9.64 19.09
CA VAL A 106 11.39 -9.26 17.76
C VAL A 106 12.54 -8.27 17.96
N GLU A 107 13.76 -8.80 18.00
CA GLU A 107 14.99 -8.03 17.88
C GLU A 107 15.31 -7.83 16.40
N ALA A 108 15.58 -6.59 16.00
CA ALA A 108 16.00 -6.27 14.63
C ALA A 108 17.39 -6.89 14.33
N PRO A 109 17.68 -7.31 13.09
CA PRO A 109 18.91 -8.04 12.79
C PRO A 109 20.16 -7.17 13.04
N PRO A 110 21.22 -7.74 13.62
CA PRO A 110 22.48 -7.03 13.84
C PRO A 110 23.20 -6.87 12.50
N ILE A 111 23.69 -5.65 12.25
CA ILE A 111 24.57 -5.36 11.12
C ILE A 111 25.95 -5.89 11.50
N GLU A 112 26.28 -7.12 11.05
CA GLU A 112 27.65 -7.63 11.08
C GLU A 112 28.49 -6.89 10.04
N GLY A 113 29.40 -6.06 10.55
CA GLY A 113 30.48 -5.49 9.76
C GLY A 113 31.59 -6.51 9.53
N GLN A 114 32.16 -6.49 8.32
CA GLN A 114 33.54 -6.87 8.04
C GLN A 114 34.02 -6.09 6.81
N GLY A 115 35.05 -5.26 7.00
CA GLY A 115 35.76 -4.65 5.87
C GLY A 115 36.45 -3.30 6.12
N ALA A 116 37.33 -3.23 7.12
CA ALA A 116 38.51 -2.35 7.22
C ALA A 116 38.36 -0.84 6.89
N LEU A 117 38.20 -0.02 7.93
CA LEU A 117 38.68 1.35 7.93
C LEU A 117 40.14 1.34 8.43
N PRO A 118 41.12 1.89 7.70
CA PRO A 118 42.48 2.00 8.20
C PRO A 118 42.56 3.01 9.33
N GLU A 119 43.03 2.54 10.48
CA GLU A 119 43.47 3.33 11.62
C GLU A 119 44.76 4.06 11.26
N ALA A 120 44.69 5.39 11.16
CA ALA A 120 45.85 6.26 11.19
C ALA A 120 45.50 7.44 12.11
N ALA A 121 45.96 7.33 13.35
CA ALA A 121 46.03 8.41 14.31
C ALA A 121 46.97 9.49 13.77
N THR A 122 46.47 10.71 13.59
CA THR A 122 47.23 11.95 13.82
C THR A 122 46.22 13.04 14.12
N GLU A 123 46.28 13.59 15.35
CA GLU A 123 45.52 14.79 15.73
C GLU A 123 45.99 15.96 14.85
N PRO A 124 45.08 16.70 14.18
CA PRO A 124 45.47 17.96 13.58
C PRO A 124 45.57 19.01 14.69
N GLU A 125 46.79 19.49 14.86
CA GLU A 125 47.16 20.71 15.57
C GLU A 125 46.24 21.87 15.13
N VAL A 126 45.66 22.55 16.12
CA VAL A 126 44.87 23.76 15.91
C VAL A 126 45.78 24.87 15.41
N GLU A 127 45.85 25.05 14.09
CA GLU A 127 46.36 26.29 13.50
C GLU A 127 45.35 27.40 13.74
N GLU A 128 45.78 28.39 14.51
CA GLU A 128 45.12 29.68 14.74
C GLU A 128 44.84 30.35 13.39
N LEU A 129 43.60 30.23 12.90
CA LEU A 129 43.12 31.01 11.76
C LEU A 129 43.06 32.47 12.20
N GLY A 130 44.12 33.19 11.82
CA GLY A 130 44.22 34.63 11.92
C GLY A 130 42.98 35.31 11.34
N SER A 131 42.57 36.36 12.05
CA SER A 131 41.55 37.33 11.69
C SER A 131 41.47 37.58 10.18
N LEU A 132 40.42 37.06 9.55
CA LEU A 132 39.92 37.60 8.29
C LEU A 132 38.81 38.58 8.67
N GLU A 133 39.14 39.86 8.55
CA GLU A 133 38.22 40.98 8.65
C GLU A 133 37.01 40.74 7.74
N GLU A 134 35.83 41.13 8.23
CA GLU A 134 34.56 41.09 7.51
C GLU A 134 34.65 41.94 6.23
N GLU A 135 34.82 41.28 5.08
CA GLU A 135 34.45 41.86 3.79
C GLU A 135 32.98 41.56 3.50
N ASP A 136 32.17 42.57 3.86
CA ASP A 136 30.78 42.75 3.49
C ASP A 136 30.60 42.79 1.95
N GLN A 137 29.45 42.29 1.49
CA GLN A 137 28.89 42.34 0.12
C GLN A 137 29.34 41.29 -0.92
N ALA A 138 28.74 40.10 -0.86
CA ALA A 138 28.45 39.33 -2.06
C ALA A 138 27.22 39.95 -2.78
N PRO A 139 27.29 40.30 -4.07
CA PRO A 139 26.14 40.86 -4.77
C PRO A 139 25.07 39.77 -4.95
N ALA A 140 23.87 40.02 -4.43
CA ALA A 140 22.70 39.19 -4.69
C ALA A 140 22.46 39.14 -6.21
N LEU A 141 22.65 37.96 -6.81
CA LEU A 141 22.26 37.71 -8.19
C LEU A 141 20.75 37.86 -8.28
N ALA A 142 20.28 38.95 -8.89
CA ALA A 142 18.86 39.19 -9.14
C ALA A 142 18.34 38.15 -10.15
N VAL A 143 17.85 37.02 -9.65
CA VAL A 143 17.17 35.99 -10.45
C VAL A 143 15.83 36.57 -10.90
N LYS A 144 15.60 36.64 -12.22
CA LYS A 144 14.35 37.17 -12.78
C LYS A 144 13.20 36.21 -12.46
N ALA A 145 12.01 36.74 -12.20
CA ALA A 145 10.82 35.95 -11.88
C ALA A 145 10.43 34.93 -12.98
N GLU A 146 10.92 35.17 -14.20
CA GLU A 146 10.77 34.30 -15.37
C GLU A 146 11.51 32.97 -15.21
N ASP A 147 12.67 32.97 -14.53
CA ASP A 147 13.56 31.82 -14.33
C ASP A 147 13.17 30.96 -13.12
N LEU A 148 12.14 31.38 -12.37
CA LEU A 148 11.64 30.67 -11.20
C LEU A 148 10.65 29.57 -11.61
N THR A 149 10.74 28.43 -10.91
CA THR A 149 9.74 27.36 -11.00
C THR A 149 8.34 27.90 -10.65
N PRO A 150 7.25 27.23 -11.06
CA PRO A 150 5.88 27.68 -10.78
C PRO A 150 5.61 27.97 -9.30
N GLN A 151 6.24 27.22 -8.38
CA GLN A 151 6.18 27.48 -6.94
C GLN A 151 7.17 28.57 -6.47
N GLY A 152 8.31 28.73 -7.13
CA GLY A 152 9.27 29.79 -6.83
C GLY A 152 8.68 31.19 -7.01
N ARG A 153 7.72 31.36 -7.93
CA ARG A 153 7.01 32.63 -8.16
C ARG A 153 6.11 33.09 -7.01
N TYR A 154 5.68 32.16 -6.15
CA TYR A 154 4.87 32.48 -4.96
C TYR A 154 5.72 32.65 -3.69
N ARG A 155 7.04 32.49 -3.78
CA ARG A 155 7.91 32.93 -2.69
C ARG A 155 7.83 34.45 -2.64
N ALA A 156 7.23 34.97 -1.57
CA ALA A 156 7.42 36.37 -1.23
C ALA A 156 8.93 36.62 -1.21
N GLN A 157 9.37 37.75 -1.76
CA GLN A 157 10.73 38.22 -1.55
C GLN A 157 10.92 38.21 -0.03
N VAL A 158 11.84 37.36 0.44
CA VAL A 158 12.18 37.35 1.86
C VAL A 158 12.67 38.75 2.13
N SER A 159 11.91 39.50 2.94
CA SER A 159 12.35 40.82 3.36
C SER A 159 13.50 40.56 4.31
N ASP A 160 14.73 40.60 3.79
CA ASP A 160 15.97 40.55 4.58
C ASP A 160 16.16 41.87 5.36
N ASP A 161 15.06 42.54 5.73
CA ASP A 161 15.10 43.73 6.57
C ASP A 161 15.54 43.28 7.97
N PRO A 162 16.74 43.66 8.43
CA PRO A 162 17.24 43.25 9.73
C PRO A 162 16.41 43.82 10.89
N GLY A 163 15.52 44.78 10.64
CA GLY A 163 14.55 45.31 11.60
C GLY A 163 13.21 44.57 11.64
N PHE A 164 12.97 43.59 10.77
CA PHE A 164 11.69 42.87 10.70
C PHE A 164 11.59 41.80 11.80
N GLU A 165 10.85 42.13 12.86
CA GLU A 165 10.50 41.17 13.92
C GLU A 165 9.24 40.38 13.51
N TRP A 166 9.41 39.10 13.12
CA TRP A 166 8.27 38.23 12.84
C TRP A 166 7.47 37.96 14.12
N ARG A 167 6.15 38.10 14.04
CA ARG A 167 5.22 37.77 15.13
C ARG A 167 4.11 36.86 14.62
N VAL A 168 3.74 35.88 15.44
CA VAL A 168 2.68 34.93 15.08
C VAL A 168 1.35 35.68 14.89
N PRO A 169 0.63 35.46 13.77
CA PRO A 169 -0.69 36.06 13.58
C PRO A 169 -1.70 35.57 14.62
N SER A 170 -2.63 36.43 15.01
CA SER A 170 -3.69 36.05 15.95
C SER A 170 -4.60 34.96 15.38
N ALA A 171 -4.93 33.95 16.20
CA ALA A 171 -5.84 32.87 15.85
C ALA A 171 -7.25 33.33 15.43
N ARG A 172 -7.63 34.58 15.69
CA ARG A 172 -8.91 35.17 15.25
C ARG A 172 -9.08 35.24 13.74
N PHE A 173 -7.98 35.19 12.99
CA PHE A 173 -8.01 35.17 11.53
C PHE A 173 -8.39 33.79 10.97
N LEU A 174 -8.41 32.76 11.81
CA LEU A 174 -8.78 31.41 11.39
C LEU A 174 -10.29 31.29 11.24
N VAL A 175 -10.71 30.79 10.08
CA VAL A 175 -12.10 30.42 9.83
C VAL A 175 -12.45 29.18 10.66
N ARG A 176 -13.59 29.24 11.37
CA ARG A 176 -14.15 28.14 12.15
C ARG A 176 -15.45 27.65 11.53
N SER A 177 -15.72 26.36 11.64
CA SER A 177 -16.97 25.76 11.20
C SER A 177 -18.14 26.22 12.08
N THR A 178 -19.29 26.47 11.45
CA THR A 178 -20.52 26.82 12.18
C THR A 178 -21.13 25.59 12.84
N GLY A 179 -21.89 25.80 13.92
CA GLY A 179 -22.53 24.71 14.66
C GLY A 179 -23.49 23.86 13.81
N GLU A 180 -24.14 24.45 12.81
CA GLU A 180 -25.03 23.74 11.89
C GLU A 180 -24.26 22.85 10.90
N ALA A 181 -23.14 23.35 10.37
CA ALA A 181 -22.23 22.55 9.56
C ALA A 181 -21.61 21.38 10.35
N ALA A 182 -21.55 21.49 11.68
CA ALA A 182 -21.03 20.45 12.57
C ALA A 182 -22.06 19.38 12.96
N ARG A 183 -23.36 19.50 12.62
CA ARG A 183 -24.38 18.53 13.07
C ARG A 183 -24.28 17.19 12.32
N PRO A 184 -24.30 16.04 13.03
CA PRO A 184 -24.36 14.71 12.39
C PRO A 184 -25.72 14.42 11.74
N ASP A 185 -25.70 13.79 10.57
CA ASP A 185 -26.90 13.25 9.89
C ASP A 185 -27.31 11.89 10.50
N THR A 186 -28.02 11.95 11.62
CA THR A 186 -28.37 10.77 12.42
C THR A 186 -29.32 9.83 11.68
N GLU A 187 -30.25 10.37 10.90
CA GLU A 187 -31.27 9.61 10.16
C GLU A 187 -30.65 8.91 8.95
N GLY A 188 -29.85 9.62 8.14
CA GLY A 188 -29.14 9.02 7.01
C GLY A 188 -28.20 7.89 7.46
N GLN A 189 -27.53 8.05 8.60
CA GLN A 189 -26.67 7.02 9.18
C GLN A 189 -27.44 5.76 9.59
N GLU A 190 -28.64 5.92 10.12
CA GLU A 190 -29.47 4.77 10.48
C GLU A 190 -29.95 4.01 9.24
N GLN A 191 -30.29 4.74 8.17
CA GLN A 191 -30.64 4.13 6.90
C GLN A 191 -29.46 3.33 6.32
N VAL A 192 -28.26 3.91 6.31
CA VAL A 192 -27.04 3.22 5.86
C VAL A 192 -26.76 1.97 6.70
N ALA A 193 -26.93 2.06 8.02
CA ALA A 193 -26.78 0.92 8.92
C ALA A 193 -27.74 -0.24 8.58
N ARG A 194 -29.01 0.07 8.31
CA ARG A 194 -30.02 -0.92 7.88
C ARG A 194 -29.65 -1.56 6.53
N THR A 195 -29.35 -0.75 5.52
CA THR A 195 -28.98 -1.24 4.19
C THR A 195 -27.70 -2.08 4.23
N LEU A 196 -26.73 -1.74 5.08
CA LEU A 196 -25.52 -2.52 5.28
C LEU A 196 -25.82 -3.93 5.80
N ILE A 197 -26.70 -4.06 6.80
CA ILE A 197 -27.11 -5.38 7.33
C ILE A 197 -27.91 -6.18 6.32
N GLU A 198 -28.85 -5.54 5.62
CA GLU A 198 -29.64 -6.18 4.57
C GLU A 198 -28.76 -6.73 3.44
N THR A 199 -27.82 -5.91 2.97
CA THR A 199 -26.87 -6.29 1.92
C THR A 199 -26.01 -7.47 2.35
N LEU A 200 -25.43 -7.41 3.57
CA LEU A 200 -24.67 -8.54 4.13
C LEU A 200 -25.52 -9.82 4.17
N GLY A 201 -26.79 -9.70 4.55
CA GLY A 201 -27.75 -10.80 4.53
C GLY A 201 -27.94 -11.41 3.13
N HIS A 202 -28.03 -10.61 2.09
CA HIS A 202 -28.11 -11.09 0.69
C HIS A 202 -26.88 -11.91 0.27
N PHE A 203 -25.71 -11.61 0.81
CA PHE A 203 -24.48 -12.37 0.59
C PHE A 203 -24.30 -13.55 1.58
N GLY A 204 -25.33 -13.86 2.38
CA GLY A 204 -25.31 -14.92 3.38
C GLY A 204 -24.31 -14.63 4.50
N VAL A 205 -24.16 -13.37 4.90
CA VAL A 205 -23.42 -12.94 6.09
C VAL A 205 -24.40 -12.35 7.08
N GLU A 206 -24.71 -13.11 8.12
CA GLU A 206 -25.53 -12.61 9.22
C GLU A 206 -24.67 -11.76 10.16
N ALA A 207 -25.09 -10.52 10.39
CA ALA A 207 -24.42 -9.59 11.27
C ALA A 207 -25.44 -8.65 11.94
N ARG A 208 -25.00 -7.99 13.01
CA ARG A 208 -25.78 -6.94 13.69
C ARG A 208 -24.90 -5.72 13.96
N VAL A 209 -25.47 -4.53 13.86
CA VAL A 209 -24.80 -3.29 14.28
C VAL A 209 -24.79 -3.24 15.81
N ILE A 210 -23.62 -3.11 16.42
CA ILE A 210 -23.48 -2.96 17.88
C ILE A 210 -23.14 -1.52 18.29
N GLY A 211 -22.71 -0.69 17.34
CA GLY A 211 -22.36 0.70 17.57
C GLY A 211 -21.97 1.39 16.28
N ARG A 212 -21.84 2.71 16.36
CA ARG A 212 -21.33 3.54 15.27
C ARG A 212 -20.51 4.70 15.83
N VAL A 213 -19.46 5.08 15.11
CA VAL A 213 -18.62 6.24 15.41
C VAL A 213 -18.63 7.14 14.18
N THR A 214 -19.11 8.37 14.34
CA THR A 214 -19.29 9.32 13.25
C THR A 214 -18.20 10.39 13.26
N GLY A 215 -17.42 10.45 12.19
CA GLY A 215 -16.45 11.50 11.95
C GLY A 215 -16.94 12.56 10.96
N PRO A 216 -16.12 13.57 10.63
CA PRO A 216 -16.46 14.61 9.66
C PRO A 216 -16.69 14.08 8.24
N HIS A 217 -15.83 13.16 7.79
CA HIS A 217 -15.84 12.62 6.42
C HIS A 217 -16.46 11.22 6.29
N ILE A 218 -16.29 10.38 7.31
CA ILE A 218 -16.71 8.98 7.30
C ILE A 218 -17.45 8.61 8.58
N THR A 219 -18.27 7.58 8.52
CA THR A 219 -18.88 6.94 9.69
C THR A 219 -18.44 5.48 9.73
N ARG A 220 -17.95 5.03 10.88
CA ARG A 220 -17.60 3.63 11.13
C ARG A 220 -18.76 2.92 11.81
N TYR A 221 -19.28 1.88 11.17
CA TYR A 221 -20.25 0.96 11.74
C TYR A 221 -19.52 -0.23 12.36
N GLU A 222 -19.77 -0.49 13.63
CA GLU A 222 -19.24 -1.66 14.34
C GLU A 222 -20.24 -2.81 14.21
N LEU A 223 -19.83 -3.87 13.53
CA LEU A 223 -20.64 -5.03 13.23
C LEU A 223 -20.18 -6.24 14.04
N ARG A 224 -21.12 -6.92 14.68
CA ARG A 224 -20.89 -8.25 15.26
C ARG A 224 -21.43 -9.30 14.31
N LEU A 225 -20.56 -10.20 13.87
CA LEU A 225 -20.93 -11.31 12.99
C LEU A 225 -21.60 -12.42 13.78
N ALA A 226 -22.48 -13.19 13.13
CA ALA A 226 -23.04 -14.40 13.70
C ALA A 226 -21.93 -15.45 13.95
N PRO A 227 -22.06 -16.30 14.98
CA PRO A 227 -21.11 -17.38 15.25
C PRO A 227 -20.88 -18.25 14.01
N GLY A 228 -19.63 -18.65 13.78
CA GLY A 228 -19.25 -19.46 12.61
C GLY A 228 -19.08 -18.68 11.30
N THR A 229 -19.44 -17.39 11.26
CA THR A 229 -19.17 -16.54 10.09
C THR A 229 -17.71 -16.15 10.04
N LYS A 230 -17.04 -16.45 8.92
CA LYS A 230 -15.63 -16.07 8.71
C LYS A 230 -15.49 -14.56 8.51
N VAL A 231 -14.62 -13.94 9.30
CA VAL A 231 -14.29 -12.50 9.20
C VAL A 231 -13.81 -12.12 7.79
N ALA A 232 -13.01 -12.99 7.16
CA ALA A 232 -12.51 -12.79 5.80
C ALA A 232 -13.63 -12.66 4.73
N LYS A 233 -14.81 -13.27 4.96
CA LYS A 233 -15.94 -13.18 4.03
C LYS A 233 -16.44 -11.75 3.92
N VAL A 234 -16.49 -11.01 5.03
CA VAL A 234 -16.89 -9.60 5.02
C VAL A 234 -15.86 -8.72 4.31
N ALA A 235 -14.57 -8.95 4.57
CA ALA A 235 -13.49 -8.21 3.91
C ALA A 235 -13.49 -8.38 2.38
N GLN A 236 -13.91 -9.54 1.87
CA GLN A 236 -14.03 -9.80 0.44
C GLN A 236 -15.23 -9.10 -0.23
N LEU A 237 -16.26 -8.75 0.54
CA LEU A 237 -17.46 -8.06 0.03
C LEU A 237 -17.28 -6.54 -0.07
N LYS A 238 -16.04 -6.03 0.04
CA LYS A 238 -15.76 -4.59 0.05
C LYS A 238 -16.41 -3.86 -1.12
N ASP A 239 -16.20 -4.34 -2.34
CA ASP A 239 -16.65 -3.65 -3.55
C ASP A 239 -18.18 -3.80 -3.74
N ASP A 240 -18.73 -4.96 -3.40
CA ASP A 240 -20.18 -5.22 -3.47
C ASP A 240 -20.98 -4.38 -2.46
N LEU A 241 -20.43 -4.22 -1.25
CA LEU A 241 -21.00 -3.34 -0.22
C LEU A 241 -20.89 -1.87 -0.63
N ALA A 242 -19.76 -1.45 -1.23
CA ALA A 242 -19.62 -0.09 -1.76
C ALA A 242 -20.68 0.21 -2.83
N TYR A 243 -20.88 -0.73 -3.76
CA TYR A 243 -21.91 -0.63 -4.80
C TYR A 243 -23.32 -0.52 -4.21
N SER A 244 -23.68 -1.42 -3.29
CA SER A 244 -25.02 -1.48 -2.70
C SER A 244 -25.36 -0.25 -1.86
N LEU A 245 -24.36 0.36 -1.22
CA LEU A 245 -24.50 1.58 -0.43
C LEU A 245 -24.38 2.86 -1.27
N ALA A 246 -24.20 2.75 -2.59
CA ALA A 246 -23.88 3.88 -3.47
C ALA A 246 -22.69 4.72 -2.96
N ALA A 247 -21.72 4.06 -2.32
CA ALA A 247 -20.53 4.70 -1.78
C ALA A 247 -19.40 4.65 -2.82
N THR A 248 -18.60 5.72 -2.88
CA THR A 248 -17.44 5.78 -3.80
C THR A 248 -16.39 4.71 -3.47
N ASP A 249 -16.12 4.53 -2.18
CA ASP A 249 -15.23 3.49 -1.65
C ASP A 249 -15.60 3.24 -0.18
N ILE A 250 -15.28 2.07 0.33
CA ILE A 250 -15.42 1.73 1.76
C ILE A 250 -14.13 1.08 2.29
N ARG A 251 -13.90 1.24 3.58
CA ARG A 251 -12.79 0.57 4.28
C ARG A 251 -13.34 -0.42 5.30
N ILE A 252 -12.84 -1.65 5.25
CA ILE A 252 -13.21 -2.71 6.19
C ILE A 252 -12.03 -2.97 7.10
N LEU A 253 -12.23 -2.77 8.41
CA LEU A 253 -11.28 -3.09 9.47
C LEU A 253 -11.75 -4.35 10.19
N ALA A 254 -11.06 -5.47 9.95
CA ALA A 254 -11.49 -6.77 10.44
C ALA A 254 -10.30 -7.59 10.96
N PRO A 255 -10.26 -7.97 12.25
CA PRO A 255 -11.09 -7.52 13.37
C PRO A 255 -10.69 -6.12 13.90
N ILE A 256 -11.58 -5.46 14.66
CA ILE A 256 -11.24 -4.24 15.40
C ILE A 256 -10.35 -4.62 16.61
N PRO A 257 -9.16 -4.00 16.80
CA PRO A 257 -8.32 -4.26 17.96
C PRO A 257 -9.09 -4.09 19.28
N GLY A 258 -8.99 -5.08 20.18
CA GLY A 258 -9.65 -5.05 21.49
C GLY A 258 -11.18 -5.28 21.47
N LYS A 259 -11.80 -5.52 20.31
CA LYS A 259 -13.24 -5.80 20.19
C LYS A 259 -13.51 -7.02 19.29
N GLN A 260 -14.49 -7.85 19.65
CA GLN A 260 -15.00 -8.91 18.77
C GLN A 260 -16.02 -8.34 17.76
N ALA A 261 -15.53 -7.49 16.85
CA ALA A 261 -16.34 -6.81 15.86
C ALA A 261 -15.54 -6.49 14.59
N VAL A 262 -16.26 -6.26 13.49
CA VAL A 262 -15.74 -5.77 12.22
C VAL A 262 -16.19 -4.32 12.05
N GLY A 263 -15.25 -3.43 11.73
CA GLY A 263 -15.54 -2.03 11.44
C GLY A 263 -15.73 -1.84 9.93
N VAL A 264 -16.85 -1.25 9.53
CA VAL A 264 -17.07 -0.82 8.14
C VAL A 264 -17.15 0.69 8.11
N GLU A 265 -16.16 1.32 7.51
CA GLU A 265 -16.06 2.77 7.35
C GLU A 265 -16.68 3.16 6.01
N VAL A 266 -17.79 3.91 6.09
CA VAL A 266 -18.56 4.37 4.94
C VAL A 266 -18.47 5.90 4.86
N PRO A 267 -18.22 6.49 3.68
CA PRO A 267 -18.29 7.94 3.49
C PRO A 267 -19.63 8.52 3.90
N ASN A 268 -19.63 9.66 4.58
CA ASN A 268 -20.84 10.37 4.91
C ASN A 268 -21.47 10.96 3.63
N ALA A 269 -22.81 10.94 3.55
CA ALA A 269 -23.54 11.60 2.47
C ALA A 269 -23.27 13.12 2.43
N ARG A 270 -23.20 13.75 3.62
CA ARG A 270 -22.77 15.14 3.80
C ARG A 270 -21.41 15.15 4.52
N ARG A 271 -20.34 15.33 3.75
CA ARG A 271 -18.98 15.45 4.28
C ARG A 271 -18.78 16.85 4.85
N ARG A 272 -18.22 16.94 6.06
CA ARG A 272 -17.94 18.20 6.74
C ARG A 272 -16.49 18.58 6.55
N ILE A 273 -16.24 19.81 6.08
CA ILE A 273 -14.89 20.36 5.98
C ILE A 273 -14.37 20.63 7.39
N VAL A 274 -13.14 20.21 7.65
CA VAL A 274 -12.40 20.54 8.87
C VAL A 274 -11.51 21.73 8.56
N ASN A 275 -11.82 22.89 9.13
CA ASN A 275 -11.00 24.09 8.96
C ASN A 275 -9.84 24.09 9.95
N LEU A 276 -8.76 24.81 9.63
CA LEU A 276 -7.63 24.97 10.57
C LEU A 276 -8.11 25.57 11.91
N GLY A 277 -9.06 26.50 11.89
CA GLY A 277 -9.64 27.06 13.11
C GLY A 277 -10.41 26.04 13.96
N ASP A 278 -10.79 24.89 13.42
CA ASP A 278 -11.50 23.84 14.18
C ASP A 278 -10.57 22.91 14.96
N VAL A 279 -9.27 22.90 14.62
CA VAL A 279 -8.24 22.05 15.21
C VAL A 279 -7.15 22.86 15.91
N PHE A 280 -7.04 24.15 15.56
CA PHE A 280 -6.07 25.05 16.15
C PHE A 280 -6.32 25.20 17.64
N GLN A 281 -5.25 24.98 18.40
CA GLN A 281 -5.13 25.17 19.83
C GLN A 281 -3.77 25.81 20.07
N ASP A 282 -3.62 26.63 21.11
CA ASP A 282 -2.29 27.19 21.41
C ASP A 282 -1.30 26.05 21.69
N PRO A 283 -0.15 26.00 21.01
CA PRO A 283 0.79 24.91 21.18
C PRO A 283 1.38 24.94 22.59
N PRO A 284 1.53 23.77 23.25
CA PRO A 284 2.31 23.63 24.47
C PRO A 284 3.75 24.16 24.32
N ALA A 285 4.33 24.67 25.41
CA ALA A 285 5.66 25.29 25.39
C ALA A 285 6.79 24.30 25.02
N ASP A 286 6.57 23.00 25.21
CA ASP A 286 7.49 21.91 24.92
C ASP A 286 7.39 21.37 23.48
N TRP A 287 6.48 21.90 22.66
CA TRP A 287 6.35 21.47 21.27
C TRP A 287 7.53 21.90 20.42
N SER A 288 7.89 21.03 19.47
CA SER A 288 8.83 21.37 18.41
C SER A 288 8.33 22.57 17.61
N PRO A 289 9.20 23.52 17.22
CA PRO A 289 8.86 24.60 16.29
C PRO A 289 8.32 24.12 14.94
N LEU A 290 8.53 22.84 14.60
CA LEU A 290 8.05 22.20 13.38
C LEU A 290 6.76 21.39 13.57
N SER A 291 6.14 21.45 14.75
CA SER A 291 4.86 20.80 15.01
C SER A 291 3.73 21.43 14.20
N VAL A 292 2.84 20.59 13.67
CA VAL A 292 1.71 21.02 12.83
C VAL A 292 0.42 20.31 13.25
N TRP A 293 -0.71 21.01 13.13
CA TRP A 293 -2.02 20.39 13.28
C TRP A 293 -2.37 19.60 12.02
N LEU A 294 -2.55 18.29 12.15
CA LEU A 294 -2.87 17.41 11.02
C LEU A 294 -4.35 17.49 10.63
N GLY A 295 -5.25 17.47 11.62
CA GLY A 295 -6.69 17.44 11.38
C GLY A 295 -7.45 16.74 12.48
N LYS A 296 -8.67 16.30 12.15
CA LYS A 296 -9.57 15.54 13.01
C LYS A 296 -9.53 14.07 12.64
N ASP A 297 -9.61 13.21 13.64
CA ASP A 297 -9.71 11.78 13.40
C ASP A 297 -11.17 11.40 13.06
N ILE A 298 -11.43 10.10 13.01
CA ILE A 298 -12.75 9.54 12.72
C ILE A 298 -13.78 9.71 13.85
N ALA A 299 -13.35 9.98 15.07
CA ALA A 299 -14.23 10.27 16.19
C ALA A 299 -14.52 11.78 16.29
N GLY A 300 -13.68 12.61 15.67
CA GLY A 300 -13.85 14.05 15.54
C GLY A 300 -12.84 14.83 16.35
#